data_AF-A0A953IM97-F1
#
_entry.id   AF-A0A953IM97-F1
#
_cell.length_a   1.000
_cell.length_b   1.000
_cell.length_c   1.000
_cell.angle_alpha   90.00
_cell.angle_beta   90.00
_cell.angle_gamma   90.00
#
_symmetry.space_group_name_H-M   'P 1'
#
loop_
_entity.id
_entity.type
_entity.pdbx_description
1 polymer ?
#
loop_
_entity_poly.entity_id
_entity_poly.type
_entity_poly.pdbx_seq_one_letter_code
_entity_poly.pdbx_strand_id
1 'polypeptide(L)'
;MRCTWCDTPYAFYDGGWMGLEEILDAVDDFGCNLVELTGGEPLLQPGALPLLTSLCDAGYEVLLETGGGLDIRPVDARVQRIVDVKCPGSGESDNNFWPNLEALTPRDELKFVLAGEEDYRWARDLVTERKLDDVCPVHFSP
;
A
#
# COMPACT_ATOMS: atom_id res chain seq x y z
N MET A 1 -7.88 -3.98 9.59
CA MET A 1 -8.22 -4.40 8.23
C MET A 1 -8.24 -5.92 8.15
N ARG A 2 -9.39 -6.53 7.90
CA ARG A 2 -9.57 -7.99 7.72
C ARG A 2 -10.44 -8.25 6.49
N CYS A 3 -9.86 -8.02 5.31
CA CYS A 3 -10.55 -8.28 4.05
C CYS A 3 -10.99 -9.74 3.94
N THR A 4 -12.20 -9.97 3.44
CA THR A 4 -12.83 -11.29 3.33
C THR A 4 -12.01 -12.27 2.48
N TRP A 5 -11.19 -11.76 1.55
CA TRP A 5 -10.31 -12.53 0.66
C TRP A 5 -8.82 -12.30 0.92
N CYS A 6 -8.42 -11.95 2.15
CA CYS A 6 -7.00 -11.86 2.48
C CYS A 6 -6.30 -13.20 2.22
N ASP A 7 -5.34 -13.19 1.30
CA ASP A 7 -4.51 -14.33 0.88
C ASP A 7 -3.26 -14.50 1.75
N THR A 8 -2.90 -13.49 2.55
CA THR A 8 -1.79 -13.51 3.52
C THR A 8 -2.23 -13.40 4.99
N PRO A 9 -3.17 -14.22 5.49
CA PRO A 9 -3.64 -14.12 6.88
C PRO A 9 -2.56 -14.47 7.91
N TYR A 10 -1.49 -15.15 7.50
CA TYR A 10 -0.34 -15.44 8.36
C TYR A 10 0.42 -14.17 8.77
N ALA A 11 0.41 -13.12 7.95
CA ALA A 11 1.06 -11.84 8.26
C ALA A 11 0.44 -11.11 9.47
N PHE A 12 -0.69 -11.58 9.99
CA PHE A 12 -1.28 -11.06 11.22
C PHE A 12 -0.67 -11.66 12.50
N TYR A 13 -0.01 -12.81 12.42
CA TYR A 13 0.39 -13.59 13.60
C TYR A 13 1.82 -14.12 13.56
N ASP A 14 2.39 -14.30 12.38
CA ASP A 14 3.77 -14.76 12.19
C ASP A 14 4.73 -13.59 11.96
N GLY A 15 6.01 -13.85 12.25
CA GLY A 15 7.11 -12.89 12.05
C GLY A 15 8.14 -12.96 13.16
N GLY A 16 9.29 -12.31 12.92
CA GLY A 16 10.34 -12.10 13.91
C GLY A 16 10.66 -10.62 14.03
N TRP A 17 11.04 -10.17 15.23
CA TRP A 17 11.57 -8.82 15.41
C TRP A 17 12.95 -8.73 14.81
N MET A 18 13.17 -7.72 13.97
CA MET A 18 14.47 -7.37 13.41
C MET A 18 14.74 -5.89 13.67
N GLY A 19 16.00 -5.57 13.95
CA GLY A 19 16.49 -4.20 13.98
C GLY A 19 16.49 -3.58 12.58
N LEU A 20 16.44 -2.25 12.52
CA LEU A 20 16.45 -1.52 11.25
C LEU A 20 17.71 -1.84 10.42
N GLU A 21 18.88 -1.83 11.08
CA GLU A 21 20.16 -2.17 10.44
C GLU A 21 20.18 -3.62 9.94
N GLU A 22 19.64 -4.57 10.72
CA GLU A 22 19.54 -5.97 10.31
C GLU A 22 18.67 -6.16 9.06
N ILE A 23 17.60 -5.36 8.91
CA ILE A 23 16.76 -5.38 7.71
C ILE A 23 17.53 -4.82 6.52
N LEU A 24 18.26 -3.70 6.69
CA LEU A 24 19.04 -3.10 5.59
C LEU A 24 20.14 -4.04 5.09
N ASP A 25 20.86 -4.69 6.01
CA ASP A 25 21.89 -5.68 5.67
C ASP A 25 21.27 -6.87 4.91
N ALA A 26 20.13 -7.38 5.40
CA ALA A 26 19.43 -8.48 4.74
C ALA A 26 18.90 -8.08 3.34
N VAL A 27 18.47 -6.84 3.15
CA VAL A 27 18.03 -6.31 1.84
C VAL A 27 19.20 -6.24 0.86
N ASP A 28 20.38 -5.77 1.30
CA ASP A 28 21.59 -5.66 0.48
C ASP A 28 22.05 -7.02 -0.06
N ASP A 29 21.95 -8.07 0.76
CA ASP A 29 22.31 -9.44 0.40
C ASP A 29 21.50 -10.00 -0.80
N PHE A 30 20.31 -9.46 -1.10
CA PHE A 30 19.53 -9.87 -2.27
C PHE A 30 20.09 -9.32 -3.59
N GLY A 31 20.91 -8.26 -3.55
CA GLY A 31 21.49 -7.65 -4.75
C GLY A 31 20.47 -7.01 -5.71
N CYS A 32 19.31 -6.58 -5.18
CA CYS A 32 18.22 -5.97 -5.94
C CYS A 32 18.02 -4.51 -5.52
N ASN A 33 17.93 -3.59 -6.49
CA ASN A 33 17.76 -2.16 -6.20
C ASN A 33 16.31 -1.75 -5.86
N LEU A 34 15.34 -2.60 -6.20
CA LEU A 34 13.92 -2.36 -5.97
C LEU A 34 13.46 -3.10 -4.72
N VAL A 35 12.86 -2.37 -3.78
CA VAL A 35 12.36 -2.90 -2.50
C VAL A 35 10.93 -2.48 -2.32
N GLU A 36 10.02 -3.43 -2.09
CA GLU A 36 8.63 -3.16 -1.75
C GLU A 36 8.37 -3.50 -0.28
N LEU A 37 7.95 -2.50 0.50
CA LEU A 37 7.42 -2.72 1.83
C LEU A 37 5.92 -3.00 1.75
N THR A 38 5.51 -4.18 2.21
CA THR A 38 4.12 -4.66 2.18
C THR A 38 3.86 -5.55 3.40
N GLY A 39 2.78 -6.33 3.38
CA GLY A 39 2.43 -7.37 4.35
C GLY A 39 1.57 -6.86 5.51
N GLY A 40 0.56 -7.64 5.91
CA GLY A 40 -0.47 -7.19 6.84
C GLY A 40 -0.98 -5.79 6.45
N GLU A 41 -0.90 -4.84 7.37
CA GLU A 41 -0.88 -3.41 7.02
C GLU A 41 0.48 -2.86 7.48
N PRO A 42 1.42 -2.54 6.56
CA PRO A 42 2.79 -2.18 6.93
C PRO A 42 2.84 -0.92 7.79
N LEU A 43 1.95 0.05 7.57
CA LEU A 43 1.92 1.30 8.33
C LEU A 43 1.45 1.14 9.79
N LEU A 44 0.99 -0.05 10.20
CA LEU A 44 0.77 -0.36 11.61
C LEU A 44 2.07 -0.64 12.37
N GLN A 45 3.16 -0.97 11.67
CA GLN A 45 4.43 -1.26 12.31
C GLN A 45 5.14 0.04 12.69
N PRO A 46 5.60 0.20 13.95
CA PRO A 46 6.23 1.45 14.40
C PRO A 46 7.54 1.76 13.64
N GLY A 47 8.20 0.74 13.08
CA GLY A 47 9.43 0.87 12.30
C GLY A 47 9.22 1.16 10.81
N ALA A 48 7.98 1.20 10.31
CA ALA A 48 7.72 1.29 8.86
C ALA A 48 8.24 2.60 8.25
N LEU A 49 7.88 3.76 8.83
CA LEU A 49 8.32 5.05 8.28
C LEU A 49 9.84 5.23 8.35
N PRO A 50 10.53 4.94 9.48
CA PRO A 50 11.99 4.95 9.52
C PRO A 50 12.64 4.02 8.48
N LEU A 51 12.09 2.81 8.29
CA LEU A 51 12.60 1.85 7.31
C LEU A 51 12.50 2.38 5.87
N LEU A 52 11.34 2.93 5.49
CA LEU A 52 11.14 3.51 4.17
C LEU A 52 12.16 4.64 3.88
N THR A 53 12.37 5.55 4.84
CA THR A 53 13.36 6.62 4.71
C THR A 53 14.78 6.05 4.61
N SER A 54 15.16 5.09 5.46
CA SER A 54 16.50 4.51 5.44
C SER A 54 16.81 3.75 4.15
N LEU A 55 15.84 3.03 3.58
CA LEU A 55 15.99 2.40 2.27
C LEU A 55 16.22 3.45 1.17
N CYS A 56 15.45 4.53 1.18
CA CYS A 56 15.66 5.62 0.22
C CYS A 56 17.03 6.31 0.40
N ASP A 57 17.50 6.47 1.64
CA ASP A 57 18.82 7.05 1.95
C ASP A 57 19.97 6.15 1.51
N ALA A 58 19.78 4.83 1.55
CA ALA A 58 20.71 3.84 1.03
C ALA A 58 20.71 3.75 -0.52
N GLY A 59 19.81 4.47 -1.20
CA GLY A 59 19.77 4.58 -2.66
C GLY A 59 18.85 3.59 -3.37
N TYR A 60 18.05 2.82 -2.62
CA TYR A 60 17.06 1.91 -3.20
C TYR A 60 15.91 2.67 -3.87
N GLU A 61 15.33 2.05 -4.88
CA GLU A 61 13.98 2.38 -5.35
C GLU A 61 12.97 1.68 -4.42
N VAL A 62 12.09 2.46 -3.81
CA VAL A 62 11.23 1.96 -2.73
C VAL A 62 9.76 2.09 -3.10
N LEU A 63 9.05 0.97 -3.00
CA LEU A 63 7.60 0.87 -3.12
C LEU A 63 6.99 0.63 -1.73
N LEU A 64 5.79 1.16 -1.52
CA LEU A 64 4.95 0.84 -0.36
C LEU A 64 3.59 0.38 -0.87
N GLU A 65 3.22 -0.87 -0.61
CA GLU A 65 1.86 -1.35 -0.80
C GLU A 65 1.09 -1.30 0.53
N THR A 66 0.02 -0.50 0.59
CA THR A 66 -0.78 -0.29 1.81
C THR A 66 -2.27 -0.48 1.55
N GLY A 67 -2.99 -0.91 2.58
CA GLY A 67 -4.43 -1.14 2.54
C GLY A 67 -5.30 0.12 2.44
N GLY A 68 -4.69 1.31 2.43
CA GLY A 68 -5.38 2.59 2.26
C GLY A 68 -6.20 3.07 3.46
N GLY A 69 -6.17 2.35 4.58
CA GLY A 69 -6.90 2.70 5.81
C GLY A 69 -6.12 3.57 6.80
N LEU A 70 -4.83 3.81 6.55
CA LEU A 70 -3.97 4.67 7.36
C LEU A 70 -3.45 5.85 6.53
N ASP A 71 -3.10 6.94 7.21
CA ASP A 71 -2.62 8.16 6.60
C ASP A 71 -1.25 7.96 5.91
N ILE A 72 -1.19 8.19 4.60
CA ILE A 72 0.03 8.04 3.79
C ILE A 72 0.86 9.33 3.69
N ARG A 73 0.40 10.45 4.22
CA ARG A 73 1.12 11.74 4.16
C ARG A 73 2.47 11.73 4.90
N PRO A 74 2.67 10.97 6.00
CA PRO A 74 3.97 10.87 6.66
C PRO A 74 5.00 10.03 5.90
N VAL A 75 4.61 9.31 4.84
CA VAL A 75 5.53 8.50 4.03
C VAL A 75 6.51 9.41 3.31
N ASP A 76 7.79 9.00 3.27
CA ASP A 76 8.85 9.71 2.55
C ASP A 76 8.46 9.92 1.07
N ALA A 77 8.56 11.16 0.58
CA ALA A 77 8.09 11.54 -0.75
C ALA A 77 8.87 10.87 -1.91
N ARG A 78 9.99 10.20 -1.61
CA ARG A 78 10.74 9.39 -2.59
C ARG A 78 10.10 8.03 -2.85
N VAL A 79 9.31 7.52 -1.90
CA VAL A 79 8.62 6.23 -1.98
C VAL A 79 7.44 6.35 -2.94
N GLN A 80 7.32 5.40 -3.87
CA GLN A 80 6.12 5.24 -4.68
C GLN A 80 5.09 4.41 -3.91
N ARG A 81 3.88 4.94 -3.74
CA ARG A 81 2.85 4.32 -2.92
C ARG A 81 1.82 3.65 -3.82
N ILE A 82 1.52 2.39 -3.51
CA ILE A 82 0.43 1.62 -4.10
C ILE A 82 -0.63 1.54 -3.02
N VAL A 83 -1.75 2.24 -3.23
CA VAL A 83 -2.81 2.37 -2.24
C VAL A 83 -4.00 1.55 -2.68
N ASP A 84 -4.31 0.52 -1.89
CA ASP A 84 -5.53 -0.25 -2.07
C ASP A 84 -6.75 0.55 -1.61
N VAL A 85 -7.71 0.74 -2.51
CA VAL A 85 -9.05 1.21 -2.13
C VAL A 85 -9.93 -0.01 -1.94
N LYS A 86 -10.41 -0.21 -0.72
CA LYS A 86 -11.21 -1.38 -0.36
C LYS A 86 -12.63 -1.24 -0.89
N CYS A 87 -12.98 -2.10 -1.86
CA CYS A 87 -14.32 -2.17 -2.43
C CYS A 87 -15.34 -2.75 -1.43
N PRO A 88 -16.66 -2.52 -1.60
CA PRO A 88 -17.70 -3.01 -0.70
C PRO A 88 -17.64 -4.52 -0.42
N GLY A 89 -17.36 -5.33 -1.44
CA GLY A 89 -17.22 -6.78 -1.29
C GLY A 89 -16.20 -7.19 -0.23
N SER A 90 -15.20 -6.35 0.06
CA SER A 90 -14.11 -6.68 1.00
C SER A 90 -14.61 -6.83 2.43
N GLY A 91 -15.75 -6.21 2.75
CA GLY A 91 -16.22 -5.99 4.11
C GLY A 91 -15.48 -4.86 4.84
N GLU A 92 -14.57 -4.16 4.16
CA GLU A 92 -13.64 -3.18 4.76
C GLU A 92 -13.74 -1.79 4.12
N SER A 93 -14.73 -1.55 3.25
CA SER A 93 -14.86 -0.27 2.54
C SER A 93 -15.06 0.95 3.45
N ASP A 94 -15.64 0.76 4.64
CA ASP A 94 -15.79 1.80 5.67
C ASP A 94 -14.45 2.17 6.35
N ASN A 95 -13.43 1.33 6.20
CA ASN A 95 -12.10 1.55 6.77
C ASN A 95 -11.14 2.28 5.82
N ASN A 96 -11.60 2.67 4.62
CA ASN A 96 -10.81 3.51 3.72
C ASN A 96 -10.58 4.90 4.34
N PHE A 97 -9.33 5.36 4.34
CA PHE A 97 -9.00 6.72 4.77
C PHE A 97 -9.01 7.67 3.57
N TRP A 98 -10.19 8.21 3.26
CA TRP A 98 -10.43 9.06 2.08
C TRP A 98 -9.46 10.24 1.86
N PRO A 99 -8.91 10.90 2.91
CA PRO A 99 -7.91 11.95 2.70
C PRO A 99 -6.63 11.48 2.00
N ASN A 100 -6.36 10.17 1.94
CA ASN A 100 -5.25 9.63 1.16
C ASN A 100 -5.36 10.00 -0.32
N LEU A 101 -6.57 10.10 -0.87
CA LEU A 101 -6.78 10.46 -2.28
C LEU A 101 -6.24 11.86 -2.62
N GLU A 102 -6.24 12.77 -1.65
CA GLU A 102 -5.71 14.13 -1.82
C GLU A 102 -4.18 14.19 -1.70
N ALA A 103 -3.57 13.14 -1.14
CA ALA A 103 -2.12 13.04 -0.94
C ALA A 103 -1.39 12.31 -2.07
N LEU A 104 -2.13 11.75 -3.04
CA LEU A 104 -1.58 11.03 -4.19
C LEU A 104 -0.87 11.98 -5.16
N THR A 105 0.11 11.42 -5.85
CA THR A 105 0.90 12.08 -6.89
C THR A 105 0.92 11.21 -8.15
N PRO A 106 1.37 11.73 -9.31
CA PRO A 106 1.50 10.94 -10.54
C PRO A 106 2.50 9.77 -10.46
N ARG A 107 3.27 9.68 -9.38
CA ARG A 107 4.20 8.56 -9.13
C ARG A 107 3.54 7.40 -8.39
N ASP A 108 2.40 7.63 -7.76
CA ASP A 108 1.70 6.62 -6.96
C ASP A 108 0.79 5.76 -7.83
N GLU A 109 0.14 4.76 -7.24
CA GLU A 109 -0.84 3.92 -7.90
C GLU A 109 -2.05 3.71 -6.98
N LEU A 110 -3.22 3.60 -7.59
CA LEU A 110 -4.43 3.13 -6.90
C LEU A 110 -4.75 1.72 -7.38
N LYS A 111 -5.05 0.82 -6.43
CA LYS A 111 -5.43 -0.56 -6.74
C LYS A 111 -6.79 -0.89 -6.14
N PHE A 112 -7.67 -1.47 -6.96
CA PHE A 112 -8.99 -1.94 -6.57
C PHE A 112 -9.04 -3.45 -6.77
N VAL A 113 -9.05 -4.21 -5.67
CA VAL A 113 -9.32 -5.66 -5.71
C VAL A 113 -10.84 -5.86 -5.71
N LEU A 114 -11.34 -6.65 -6.67
CA LEU A 114 -12.75 -6.78 -6.98
C LEU A 114 -13.26 -8.19 -6.69
N ALA A 115 -14.30 -8.34 -5.87
CA ALA A 115 -14.95 -9.64 -5.68
C ALA A 115 -15.90 -10.02 -6.82
N GLY A 116 -16.27 -9.07 -7.67
CA GLY A 116 -17.21 -9.29 -8.75
C GLY A 116 -17.69 -8.01 -9.42
N GLU A 117 -18.78 -8.12 -10.17
CA GLU A 117 -19.31 -7.02 -10.98
C GLU A 117 -19.78 -5.82 -10.16
N GLU A 118 -20.30 -6.05 -8.94
CA GLU A 118 -20.74 -4.97 -8.04
C GLU A 118 -19.57 -4.09 -7.61
N ASP A 119 -18.44 -4.71 -7.23
CA ASP A 119 -17.22 -3.98 -6.88
C ASP A 119 -16.65 -3.24 -8.09
N TYR A 120 -16.66 -3.86 -9.29
CA TYR A 120 -16.21 -3.19 -10.50
C TYR A 120 -17.02 -1.92 -10.79
N ARG A 121 -18.35 -2.01 -10.75
CA ARG A 121 -19.23 -0.86 -11.00
C ARG A 121 -18.98 0.24 -9.98
N TRP A 122 -18.88 -0.13 -8.69
CA TRP A 122 -18.57 0.81 -7.61
C TRP A 122 -17.21 1.51 -7.81
N ALA A 123 -16.16 0.74 -8.10
CA ALA A 123 -14.81 1.26 -8.29
C ALA A 123 -14.74 2.17 -9.52
N ARG A 124 -15.36 1.77 -10.65
CA ARG A 124 -15.46 2.60 -11.86
C ARG A 124 -16.16 3.93 -11.60
N ASP A 125 -17.28 3.90 -10.88
CA ASP A 125 -18.04 5.10 -10.59
C ASP A 125 -17.23 6.05 -9.70
N LEU A 126 -16.56 5.52 -8.66
CA LEU A 126 -15.66 6.29 -7.80
C LEU A 126 -14.51 6.94 -8.60
N VAL A 127 -13.84 6.18 -9.47
CA VAL A 127 -12.76 6.68 -10.33
C VAL A 127 -13.27 7.82 -11.22
N THR A 128 -14.44 7.65 -11.83
CA THR A 128 -15.03 8.66 -12.73
C THR A 128 -15.44 9.92 -11.98
N GLU A 129 -16.13 9.78 -10.84
CA GLU A 129 -16.62 10.90 -10.04
C GLU A 129 -15.48 11.75 -9.48
N ARG A 130 -14.38 11.11 -9.07
CA ARG A 130 -13.22 11.78 -8.46
C ARG A 130 -12.07 12.02 -9.43
N LYS A 131 -12.20 11.58 -10.69
CA LYS A 131 -11.18 11.68 -11.74
C LYS A 131 -9.83 11.13 -11.29
N LEU A 132 -9.85 9.95 -10.67
CA LEU A 132 -8.65 9.37 -10.06
C LEU A 132 -7.59 9.00 -11.10
N ASP A 133 -8.04 8.68 -12.31
CA ASP A 133 -7.19 8.40 -13.48
C ASP A 133 -6.49 9.64 -14.05
N ASP A 134 -6.94 10.86 -13.70
CA ASP A 134 -6.20 12.10 -14.00
C ASP A 134 -5.03 12.32 -13.00
N VAL A 135 -5.05 11.65 -11.84
CA VAL A 135 -4.07 11.83 -10.76
C VAL A 135 -2.91 10.86 -10.89
N CYS A 136 -3.20 9.57 -11.02
CA CYS A 136 -2.20 8.50 -11.06
C CYS A 136 -2.76 7.26 -11.78
N PRO A 137 -1.91 6.26 -12.14
CA PRO A 137 -2.39 4.96 -12.61
C PRO A 137 -3.41 4.32 -11.66
N VAL A 138 -4.45 3.72 -12.26
CA VAL A 138 -5.52 3.01 -11.55
C VAL A 138 -5.59 1.58 -12.06
N HIS A 139 -5.53 0.62 -11.14
CA HIS A 139 -5.53 -0.81 -11.40
C HIS A 139 -6.82 -1.47 -10.87
N PHE A 140 -7.44 -2.30 -11.71
CA PHE A 140 -8.57 -3.14 -11.33
C PHE A 140 -8.10 -4.60 -11.36
N SER A 141 -8.14 -5.27 -10.21
CA SER A 141 -7.65 -6.63 -10.01
C SER A 141 -8.83 -7.55 -9.70
N PRO A 142 -9.11 -8.57 -10.53
CA PRO A 142 -10.19 -9.53 -10.32
C PRO A 142 -9.85 -10.60 -9.27
#